data_AF-A0A6G3MGD7-F1
#
_entry.id   AF-A0A6G3MGD7-F1
#
_cell.length_a   1.000
_cell.length_b   1.000
_cell.length_c   1.000
_cell.angle_alpha   90.00
_cell.angle_beta   90.00
_cell.angle_gamma   90.00
#
_symmetry.space_group_name_H-M   'P 1'
#
loop_
_entity.id
_entity.type
_entity.pdbx_description
1 polymer ?
#
loop_
_entity_poly.entity_id
_entity_poly.type
_entity_poly.pdbx_seq_one_letter_code
_entity_poly.pdbx_strand_id
1 'polypeptide(L)'
;NLVPPAVRNRASDLNEKLKLLICESSKKNCDCNLDKIDLKLFATSFNTWLTDANDATKLAVLEWVQLLFDTIYDRFSEYVPLLFNTLLDITRSESLKVVESSLKMLCIICTSTNSSEKYNPSFEVFLTGILTNLCKNKFMQFLSQGPFIINYICKYLDPIDVYFKLSKITLNLFNKEESRTIVENLNIIMLTSKETRGLRNFLIHEEDKKKYNVFKTIFYCWGLNPVSALSLSLLSGYYELSSELVNQFQHLEPSIQSLMQFDHLIQLLESPTFTCNLIS
;
A
#
# COMPACT_ATOMS: atom_id res chain seq x y z
N ASN A 1 9.56 -26.86 16.87
CA ASN A 1 11.02 -27.05 17.05
C ASN A 1 11.61 -25.91 17.88
N LEU A 2 11.69 -26.13 19.20
CA LEU A 2 12.20 -25.14 20.15
C LEU A 2 13.73 -25.17 20.17
N VAL A 3 14.37 -24.35 19.33
CA VAL A 3 15.79 -24.03 19.47
C VAL A 3 16.01 -23.46 20.89
N PRO A 4 16.99 -23.96 21.66
CA PRO A 4 17.23 -23.51 23.03
C PRO A 4 17.44 -22.00 23.11
N PRO A 5 16.93 -21.32 24.16
CA PRO A 5 17.02 -19.86 24.28
C PRO A 5 18.48 -19.36 24.26
N ALA A 6 19.42 -20.13 24.83
CA ALA A 6 20.84 -19.81 24.78
C ALA A 6 21.41 -19.80 23.35
N VAL A 7 20.98 -20.74 22.51
CA VAL A 7 21.39 -20.81 21.09
C VAL A 7 20.77 -19.66 20.31
N ARG A 8 19.52 -19.31 20.61
CA ARG A 8 18.83 -18.17 19.98
C ARG A 8 19.48 -16.83 20.32
N ASN A 9 19.81 -16.60 21.59
CA ASN A 9 20.46 -15.36 22.02
C ASN A 9 21.84 -15.22 21.40
N ARG A 10 22.62 -16.31 21.39
CA ARG A 10 23.95 -16.30 20.78
C ARG A 10 23.90 -16.11 19.25
N ALA A 11 22.88 -16.67 18.59
CA ALA A 11 22.64 -16.41 17.17
C ALA A 11 22.27 -14.93 16.93
N SER A 12 21.44 -14.34 17.78
CA SER A 12 21.09 -12.90 17.72
C SER A 12 22.32 -12.01 17.89
N ASP A 13 23.16 -12.28 18.90
CA ASP A 13 24.37 -11.50 19.16
C ASP A 13 25.38 -11.59 18.00
N LEU A 14 25.52 -12.79 17.41
CA LEU A 14 26.36 -12.98 16.21
C LEU A 14 25.77 -12.23 15.02
N ASN A 15 24.44 -12.25 14.89
CA ASN A 15 23.72 -11.56 13.82
C ASN A 15 23.98 -10.05 13.86
N GLU A 16 23.88 -9.44 15.05
CA GLU A 16 24.17 -8.01 15.23
C GLU A 16 25.63 -7.67 14.91
N LYS A 17 26.57 -8.48 15.39
CA LYS A 17 28.00 -8.29 15.09
C LYS A 17 28.30 -8.39 13.60
N LEU A 18 27.68 -9.34 12.88
CA LEU A 18 27.82 -9.46 11.44
C LEU A 18 27.26 -8.23 10.71
N LYS A 19 26.11 -7.72 11.12
CA LYS A 19 25.54 -6.49 10.55
C LYS A 19 26.48 -5.29 10.74
N LEU A 20 27.04 -5.11 11.93
CA LEU A 20 28.01 -4.02 12.20
C LEU A 20 29.24 -4.13 11.30
N LEU A 21 29.79 -5.33 11.13
CA LEU A 21 30.96 -5.55 10.27
C LEU A 21 30.68 -5.23 8.79
N ILE A 22 29.48 -5.54 8.30
CA ILE A 22 29.08 -5.23 6.92
C ILE A 22 28.89 -3.71 6.74
N CYS A 23 28.29 -3.03 7.72
CA CYS A 23 28.15 -1.57 7.71
C CYS A 23 29.50 -0.84 7.81
N GLU A 24 30.49 -1.43 8.49
CA GLU A 24 31.85 -0.87 8.57
C GLU A 24 32.67 -1.15 7.30
N SER A 25 32.45 -2.29 6.64
CA SER A 25 33.16 -2.63 5.40
C SER A 25 32.63 -1.86 4.19
N SER A 26 31.32 -1.60 4.11
CA SER A 26 30.73 -0.76 3.06
C SER A 26 31.26 0.67 3.07
N LYS A 27 31.56 1.22 4.26
CA LYS A 27 32.17 2.55 4.42
C LYS A 27 33.64 2.62 4.01
N LYS A 28 34.33 1.49 3.89
CA LYS A 28 35.77 1.42 3.62
C LYS A 28 36.12 1.17 2.15
N ASN A 29 35.13 1.06 1.23
CA ASN A 29 35.35 0.80 -0.21
C ASN A 29 36.33 -0.36 -0.48
N CYS A 30 36.29 -1.42 0.34
CA CYS A 30 37.08 -2.62 0.10
C CYS A 30 36.26 -3.59 -0.76
N ASP A 31 36.30 -3.41 -2.08
CA ASP A 31 35.56 -4.21 -3.08
C ASP A 31 35.96 -5.71 -3.15
N CYS A 32 36.96 -6.16 -2.40
CA CYS A 32 37.67 -7.39 -2.73
C CYS A 32 37.08 -8.72 -2.19
N ASN A 33 35.93 -8.75 -1.51
CA ASN A 33 35.36 -10.01 -0.95
C ASN A 33 33.87 -10.27 -1.24
N LEU A 34 33.14 -9.34 -1.84
CA LEU A 34 31.70 -9.52 -2.14
C LEU A 34 31.44 -10.50 -3.29
N ASP A 35 32.43 -10.72 -4.17
CA ASP A 35 32.33 -11.62 -5.33
C ASP A 35 32.23 -13.10 -4.97
N LYS A 36 32.57 -13.47 -3.72
CA LYS A 36 32.44 -14.86 -3.23
C LYS A 36 31.10 -15.16 -2.59
N ILE A 37 30.22 -14.16 -2.43
CA ILE A 37 28.92 -14.35 -1.77
C ILE A 37 27.92 -14.91 -2.77
N ASP A 38 27.41 -16.11 -2.49
CA ASP A 38 26.33 -16.72 -3.26
C ASP A 38 24.98 -16.09 -2.88
N LEU A 39 24.68 -14.95 -3.53
CA LEU A 39 23.45 -14.19 -3.31
C LEU A 39 22.18 -14.99 -3.67
N LYS A 40 22.31 -15.97 -4.58
CA LYS A 40 21.20 -16.86 -4.94
C LYS A 40 20.84 -17.79 -3.78
N LEU A 41 21.83 -18.35 -3.09
CA LEU A 41 21.60 -19.13 -1.87
C LEU A 41 20.97 -18.28 -0.76
N PHE A 42 21.40 -17.03 -0.60
CA PHE A 42 20.76 -16.10 0.34
C PHE A 42 19.29 -15.84 -0.02
N ALA A 43 19.00 -15.47 -1.27
CA ALA A 43 17.63 -15.19 -1.71
C ALA A 43 16.71 -16.40 -1.55
N THR A 44 17.18 -17.61 -1.90
CA THR A 44 16.40 -18.84 -1.73
C THR A 44 16.17 -19.19 -0.26
N SER A 45 17.17 -19.04 0.61
CA SER A 45 17.03 -19.26 2.05
C SER A 45 16.13 -18.22 2.72
N PHE A 46 16.22 -16.96 2.29
CA PHE A 46 15.31 -15.92 2.78
C PHE A 46 13.88 -16.21 2.39
N ASN A 47 13.64 -16.67 1.16
CA ASN A 47 12.30 -17.03 0.71
C ASN A 47 11.68 -18.14 1.57
N THR A 48 12.45 -19.20 1.87
CA THR A 48 11.96 -20.30 2.73
C THR A 48 11.68 -19.83 4.16
N TRP A 49 12.57 -19.02 4.75
CA TRP A 49 12.37 -18.49 6.10
C TRP A 49 11.22 -17.48 6.18
N LEU A 50 11.00 -16.67 5.15
CA LEU A 50 9.86 -15.74 5.08
C LEU A 50 8.52 -16.48 5.01
N THR A 51 8.50 -17.65 4.38
CA THR A 51 7.30 -18.48 4.24
C THR A 51 7.00 -19.21 5.55
N ASP A 52 7.96 -19.99 6.06
CA ASP A 52 7.68 -21.03 7.07
C ASP A 52 8.06 -20.64 8.52
N ALA A 53 8.81 -19.56 8.73
CA ALA A 53 9.32 -19.22 10.06
C ALA A 53 8.33 -18.41 10.91
N ASN A 54 8.69 -18.19 12.19
CA ASN A 54 7.94 -17.32 13.09
C ASN A 54 8.21 -15.83 12.82
N ASP A 55 7.38 -14.96 13.36
CA ASP A 55 7.47 -13.51 13.17
C ASP A 55 8.85 -12.92 13.49
N ALA A 56 9.50 -13.39 14.56
CA ALA A 56 10.83 -12.93 14.93
C ALA A 56 11.89 -13.25 13.86
N THR A 57 11.81 -14.45 13.25
CA THR A 57 12.69 -14.85 12.16
C THR A 57 12.36 -14.07 10.89
N LYS A 58 11.07 -13.89 10.57
CA LYS A 58 10.65 -13.07 9.43
C LYS A 58 11.18 -11.65 9.53
N LEU A 59 11.07 -11.02 10.70
CA LEU A 59 11.64 -9.69 10.95
C LEU A 59 13.15 -9.66 10.76
N ALA A 60 13.88 -10.61 11.34
CA ALA A 60 15.33 -10.68 11.18
C ALA A 60 15.74 -10.84 9.70
N VAL A 61 15.00 -11.66 8.93
CA VAL A 61 15.24 -11.82 7.50
C VAL A 61 14.90 -10.55 6.73
N LEU A 62 13.79 -9.88 7.03
CA LEU A 62 13.42 -8.60 6.39
C LEU A 62 14.47 -7.51 6.65
N GLU A 63 15.02 -7.44 7.86
CA GLU A 63 16.14 -6.54 8.18
C GLU A 63 17.41 -6.87 7.38
N TRP A 64 17.69 -8.16 7.16
CA TRP A 64 18.80 -8.59 6.30
C TRP A 64 18.57 -8.24 4.85
N VAL A 65 17.37 -8.49 4.34
CA VAL A 65 16.98 -8.09 2.97
C VAL A 65 17.17 -6.59 2.83
N GLN A 66 16.69 -5.77 3.78
CA GLN A 66 16.89 -4.33 3.75
C GLN A 66 18.38 -3.95 3.73
N LEU A 67 19.20 -4.56 4.59
CA LEU A 67 20.64 -4.30 4.61
C LEU A 67 21.31 -4.63 3.27
N LEU A 68 20.93 -5.73 2.62
CA LEU A 68 21.48 -6.09 1.31
C LEU A 68 21.03 -5.13 0.21
N PHE A 69 19.78 -4.67 0.24
CA PHE A 69 19.30 -3.62 -0.67
C PHE A 69 20.07 -2.30 -0.46
N ASP A 70 20.32 -1.90 0.79
CA ASP A 70 21.02 -0.65 1.10
C ASP A 70 22.52 -0.70 0.76
N THR A 71 23.14 -1.89 0.75
CA THR A 71 24.59 -2.06 0.57
C THR A 71 25.02 -2.55 -0.81
N ILE A 72 24.23 -3.42 -1.45
CA ILE A 72 24.58 -4.07 -2.73
C ILE A 72 23.36 -4.20 -3.66
N TYR A 73 22.59 -3.11 -3.79
CA TYR A 73 21.38 -3.06 -4.63
C TYR A 73 21.58 -3.67 -6.02
N ASP A 74 22.60 -3.20 -6.76
CA ASP A 74 22.81 -3.57 -8.17
C ASP A 74 22.92 -5.08 -8.35
N ARG A 75 23.56 -5.77 -7.42
CA ARG A 75 23.77 -7.22 -7.45
C ARG A 75 22.59 -8.01 -6.90
N PHE A 76 21.91 -7.49 -5.88
CA PHE A 76 20.78 -8.19 -5.25
C PHE A 76 19.48 -8.03 -6.03
N SER A 77 19.37 -6.97 -6.86
CA SER A 77 18.20 -6.64 -7.66
C SER A 77 17.71 -7.80 -8.56
N GLU A 78 18.63 -8.62 -9.08
CA GLU A 78 18.32 -9.79 -9.92
C GLU A 78 17.44 -10.83 -9.20
N TYR A 79 17.56 -10.93 -7.89
CA TYR A 79 16.83 -11.92 -7.07
C TYR A 79 15.52 -11.39 -6.49
N VAL A 80 15.20 -10.12 -6.71
CA VAL A 80 13.97 -9.49 -6.23
C VAL A 80 12.70 -10.20 -6.71
N PRO A 81 12.58 -10.64 -7.97
CA PRO A 81 11.40 -11.38 -8.43
C PRO A 81 11.14 -12.66 -7.61
N LEU A 82 12.19 -13.30 -7.08
CA LEU A 82 12.07 -14.50 -6.26
C LEU A 82 11.46 -14.19 -4.88
N LEU A 83 11.72 -13.01 -4.33
CA LEU A 83 11.23 -12.59 -3.01
C LEU A 83 9.90 -11.84 -3.08
N PHE A 84 9.59 -11.21 -4.22
CA PHE A 84 8.48 -10.27 -4.34
C PHE A 84 7.12 -10.86 -3.96
N ASN A 85 6.78 -12.04 -4.49
CA ASN A 85 5.52 -12.72 -4.17
C ASN A 85 5.45 -13.13 -2.70
N THR A 86 6.56 -13.57 -2.12
CA THR A 86 6.63 -13.93 -0.71
C THR A 86 6.45 -12.71 0.20
N LEU A 87 7.06 -11.58 -0.17
CA LEU A 87 6.87 -10.30 0.54
C LEU A 87 5.41 -9.83 0.47
N LEU A 88 4.75 -10.03 -0.67
CA LEU A 88 3.32 -9.77 -0.83
C LEU A 88 2.49 -10.70 0.06
N ASP A 89 2.78 -11.99 0.11
CA ASP A 89 2.04 -12.93 0.96
C ASP A 89 2.22 -12.65 2.46
N ILE A 90 3.38 -12.12 2.86
CA ILE A 90 3.63 -11.68 4.23
C ILE A 90 2.70 -10.55 4.68
N THR A 91 2.14 -9.75 3.75
CA THR A 91 1.17 -8.71 4.13
C THR A 91 -0.12 -9.28 4.71
N ARG A 92 -0.31 -10.60 4.64
CA ARG A 92 -1.42 -11.36 5.25
C ARG A 92 -1.14 -11.82 6.68
N SER A 93 0.03 -11.52 7.22
CA SER A 93 0.37 -11.86 8.60
C SER A 93 -0.43 -11.03 9.61
N GLU A 94 -0.67 -11.61 10.79
CA GLU A 94 -1.37 -10.92 11.89
C GLU A 94 -0.50 -9.82 12.53
N SER A 95 0.82 -10.00 12.50
CA SER A 95 1.77 -9.06 13.08
C SER A 95 1.99 -7.84 12.19
N LEU A 96 1.40 -6.70 12.60
CA LEU A 96 1.57 -5.43 11.89
C LEU A 96 3.04 -5.03 11.71
N LYS A 97 3.94 -5.41 12.62
CA LYS A 97 5.39 -5.14 12.48
C LYS A 97 6.02 -5.88 11.30
N VAL A 98 5.60 -7.13 11.08
CA VAL A 98 6.06 -7.95 9.97
C VAL A 98 5.49 -7.41 8.66
N VAL A 99 4.20 -7.06 8.64
CA VAL A 99 3.54 -6.39 7.50
C VAL A 99 4.23 -5.08 7.16
N GLU A 100 4.51 -4.23 8.15
CA GLU A 100 5.19 -2.95 7.97
C GLU A 100 6.55 -3.13 7.30
N SER A 101 7.34 -4.08 7.79
CA SER A 101 8.68 -4.37 7.28
C SER A 101 8.63 -4.90 5.85
N SER A 102 7.64 -5.74 5.49
CA SER A 102 7.48 -6.22 4.12
C SER A 102 7.00 -5.11 3.17
N LEU A 103 6.05 -4.26 3.62
CA LEU A 103 5.57 -3.12 2.84
C LEU A 103 6.68 -2.12 2.57
N LYS A 104 7.56 -1.86 3.54
CA LYS A 104 8.74 -1.02 3.34
C LYS A 104 9.59 -1.53 2.19
N MET A 105 9.89 -2.83 2.19
CA MET A 105 10.67 -3.45 1.11
C MET A 105 9.97 -3.39 -0.23
N LEU A 106 8.66 -3.69 -0.28
CA LEU A 106 7.88 -3.62 -1.52
C LEU A 106 7.83 -2.19 -2.09
N CYS A 107 7.68 -1.17 -1.24
CA CYS A 107 7.73 0.23 -1.66
C CYS A 107 9.10 0.59 -2.22
N ILE A 108 10.20 0.19 -1.56
CA ILE A 108 11.58 0.41 -2.04
C ILE A 108 11.77 -0.26 -3.41
N ILE A 109 11.30 -1.49 -3.61
CA ILE A 109 11.39 -2.18 -4.90
C ILE A 109 10.64 -1.41 -6.00
N CYS A 110 9.45 -0.88 -5.68
CA CYS A 110 8.64 -0.12 -6.64
C CYS A 110 9.26 1.24 -7.00
N THR A 111 10.00 1.89 -6.08
CA THR A 111 10.65 3.19 -6.34
C THR A 111 12.02 3.04 -7.00
N SER A 112 12.74 1.97 -6.69
CA SER A 112 14.13 1.76 -7.18
C SER A 112 14.19 1.25 -8.62
N THR A 113 13.08 0.73 -9.14
CA THR A 113 12.93 0.38 -10.56
C THR A 113 12.77 1.67 -11.36
N ASN A 114 13.91 2.30 -11.70
CA ASN A 114 14.03 3.47 -12.59
C ASN A 114 13.48 3.15 -13.99
N SER A 115 12.17 3.02 -14.11
CA SER A 115 11.48 3.13 -15.39
C SER A 115 11.17 4.60 -15.59
N SER A 116 11.98 5.26 -16.42
CA SER A 116 11.72 6.62 -16.95
C SER A 116 10.44 6.74 -17.79
N GLU A 117 9.57 5.72 -17.73
CA GLU A 117 8.34 5.64 -18.48
C GLU A 117 7.16 5.72 -17.51
N LYS A 118 6.10 6.39 -17.95
CA LYS A 118 4.82 6.61 -17.24
C LYS A 118 4.11 5.32 -16.76
N TYR A 119 4.74 4.16 -16.89
CA TYR A 119 4.21 2.85 -16.57
C TYR A 119 5.27 1.95 -15.94
N ASN A 120 5.26 1.83 -14.61
CA ASN A 120 6.04 0.82 -13.89
C ASN A 120 5.16 -0.44 -13.67
N PRO A 121 5.39 -1.54 -14.42
CA PRO A 121 4.58 -2.76 -14.31
C PRO A 121 4.72 -3.39 -12.92
N SER A 122 5.87 -3.26 -12.25
CA SER A 122 6.07 -3.76 -10.89
C SER A 122 5.16 -3.06 -9.89
N PHE A 123 4.88 -1.76 -10.10
CA PHE A 123 3.97 -1.02 -9.23
C PHE A 123 2.50 -1.45 -9.40
N GLU A 124 2.06 -1.75 -10.62
CA GLU A 124 0.70 -2.27 -10.84
C GLU A 124 0.54 -3.70 -10.30
N VAL A 125 1.55 -4.56 -10.47
CA VAL A 125 1.57 -5.91 -9.90
C VAL A 125 1.58 -5.84 -8.36
N PHE A 126 2.34 -4.91 -7.77
CA PHE A 126 2.35 -4.66 -6.32
C PHE A 126 0.95 -4.32 -5.81
N LEU A 127 0.32 -3.26 -6.35
CA LEU A 127 -1.00 -2.82 -5.91
C LEU A 127 -2.08 -3.87 -6.15
N THR A 128 -1.98 -4.60 -7.27
CA THR A 128 -2.86 -5.75 -7.56
C THR A 128 -2.73 -6.82 -6.47
N GLY A 129 -1.50 -7.24 -6.16
CA GLY A 129 -1.24 -8.21 -5.10
C GLY A 129 -1.76 -7.76 -3.74
N ILE A 130 -1.59 -6.48 -3.38
CA ILE A 130 -2.12 -5.90 -2.14
C ILE A 130 -3.65 -5.96 -2.11
N LEU A 131 -4.34 -5.46 -3.14
CA LEU A 131 -5.81 -5.50 -3.18
C LEU A 131 -6.32 -6.94 -3.14
N THR A 132 -5.75 -7.83 -3.94
CA THR A 132 -6.12 -9.25 -3.92
C THR A 132 -5.92 -9.86 -2.53
N ASN A 133 -4.82 -9.56 -1.84
CA ASN A 133 -4.58 -10.06 -0.49
C ASN A 133 -5.54 -9.48 0.56
N LEU A 134 -5.85 -8.19 0.51
CA LEU A 134 -6.80 -7.55 1.41
C LEU A 134 -8.23 -8.07 1.21
N CYS A 135 -8.60 -8.38 -0.03
CA CYS A 135 -9.95 -8.85 -0.37
C CYS A 135 -10.14 -10.36 -0.13
N LYS A 136 -9.05 -11.12 0.04
CA LYS A 136 -9.14 -12.53 0.47
C LYS A 136 -9.91 -12.63 1.79
N ASN A 137 -10.53 -13.80 2.02
CA ASN A 137 -11.30 -14.09 3.24
C ASN A 137 -12.45 -13.10 3.52
N LYS A 138 -13.27 -12.81 2.49
CA LYS A 138 -14.47 -11.96 2.61
C LYS A 138 -14.16 -10.56 3.18
N PHE A 139 -13.08 -9.92 2.73
CA PHE A 139 -12.70 -8.55 3.13
C PHE A 139 -12.39 -8.35 4.63
N MET A 140 -12.34 -9.41 5.43
CA MET A 140 -12.00 -9.31 6.87
C MET A 140 -10.63 -8.66 7.10
N GLN A 141 -9.68 -8.96 6.22
CA GLN A 141 -8.35 -8.36 6.29
C GLN A 141 -8.38 -6.89 5.85
N PHE A 142 -9.18 -6.55 4.84
CA PHE A 142 -9.41 -5.16 4.45
C PHE A 142 -9.92 -4.32 5.62
N LEU A 143 -10.92 -4.82 6.35
CA LEU A 143 -11.51 -4.09 7.47
C LEU A 143 -10.54 -3.90 8.64
N SER A 144 -9.71 -4.91 8.94
CA SER A 144 -8.80 -4.88 10.10
C SER A 144 -7.45 -4.22 9.82
N GLN A 145 -6.87 -4.44 8.63
CA GLN A 145 -5.52 -4.00 8.28
C GLN A 145 -5.47 -3.08 7.05
N GLY A 146 -6.55 -2.98 6.27
CA GLY A 146 -6.61 -2.16 5.05
C GLY A 146 -6.21 -0.71 5.28
N PRO A 147 -6.78 0.01 6.28
CA PRO A 147 -6.36 1.38 6.58
C PRO A 147 -4.87 1.50 6.87
N PHE A 148 -4.30 0.58 7.66
CA PHE A 148 -2.86 0.58 7.94
C PHE A 148 -2.03 0.38 6.67
N ILE A 149 -2.36 -0.63 5.86
CA ILE A 149 -1.62 -0.99 4.65
C ILE A 149 -1.70 0.13 3.60
N ILE A 150 -2.89 0.64 3.31
CA ILE A 150 -3.10 1.69 2.30
C ILE A 150 -2.45 3.00 2.74
N ASN A 151 -2.58 3.39 4.01
CA ASN A 151 -1.90 4.59 4.53
C ASN A 151 -0.39 4.45 4.47
N TYR A 152 0.15 3.27 4.79
CA TYR A 152 1.58 3.03 4.69
C TYR A 152 2.05 3.20 3.24
N ILE A 153 1.34 2.62 2.27
CA ILE A 153 1.68 2.76 0.85
C ILE A 153 1.62 4.24 0.43
N CYS A 154 0.55 4.97 0.79
CA CYS A 154 0.40 6.40 0.48
C CYS A 154 1.41 7.31 1.20
N LYS A 155 2.07 6.82 2.26
CA LYS A 155 3.14 7.55 2.94
C LYS A 155 4.46 7.50 2.14
N TYR A 156 4.74 6.39 1.45
CA TYR A 156 6.01 6.18 0.74
C TYR A 156 5.90 6.31 -0.78
N LEU A 157 4.68 6.23 -1.33
CA LEU A 157 4.37 6.40 -2.75
C LEU A 157 3.37 7.55 -2.92
N ASP A 158 3.34 8.17 -4.10
CA ASP A 158 2.44 9.27 -4.38
C ASP A 158 0.95 8.84 -4.29
N PRO A 159 0.16 9.44 -3.37
CA PRO A 159 -1.25 9.09 -3.20
C PRO A 159 -2.08 9.26 -4.48
N ILE A 160 -1.71 10.18 -5.37
CA ILE A 160 -2.42 10.41 -6.64
C ILE A 160 -2.27 9.19 -7.54
N ASP A 161 -1.04 8.76 -7.78
CA ASP A 161 -0.74 7.57 -8.58
C ASP A 161 -1.31 6.28 -7.94
N VAL A 162 -1.22 6.15 -6.62
CA VAL A 162 -1.78 5.00 -5.88
C VAL A 162 -3.29 4.91 -6.14
N TYR A 163 -4.06 5.96 -5.86
CA TYR A 163 -5.52 5.92 -6.04
C TYR A 163 -5.92 5.79 -7.50
N PHE A 164 -5.23 6.47 -8.43
CA PHE A 164 -5.47 6.33 -9.86
C PHE A 164 -5.32 4.87 -10.34
N LYS A 165 -4.26 4.18 -9.91
CA LYS A 165 -4.05 2.77 -10.26
C LYS A 165 -5.01 1.84 -9.53
N LEU A 166 -5.25 2.05 -8.24
CA LEU A 166 -6.21 1.25 -7.47
C LEU A 166 -7.61 1.31 -8.11
N SER A 167 -8.05 2.48 -8.61
CA SER A 167 -9.32 2.61 -9.33
C SER A 167 -9.37 1.75 -10.59
N LYS A 168 -8.30 1.75 -11.39
CA LYS A 168 -8.22 0.91 -12.60
C LYS A 168 -8.20 -0.58 -12.27
N ILE A 169 -7.41 -0.98 -11.28
CA ILE A 169 -7.31 -2.36 -10.82
C ILE A 169 -8.68 -2.84 -10.31
N THR A 170 -9.36 -2.01 -9.51
CA THR A 170 -10.68 -2.34 -8.96
C THR A 170 -11.69 -2.60 -10.07
N LEU A 171 -11.76 -1.71 -11.07
CA LEU A 171 -12.67 -1.84 -12.22
C LEU A 171 -12.38 -3.07 -13.09
N ASN A 172 -11.11 -3.49 -13.22
CA ASN A 172 -10.71 -4.54 -14.13
C ASN A 172 -10.75 -5.94 -13.51
N LEU A 173 -10.48 -6.07 -12.21
CA LEU A 173 -10.25 -7.37 -11.57
C LEU A 173 -11.41 -7.88 -10.72
N PHE A 174 -12.27 -7.00 -10.22
CA PHE A 174 -13.28 -7.36 -9.23
C PHE A 174 -14.69 -7.26 -9.82
N ASN A 175 -15.60 -8.09 -9.32
CA ASN A 175 -17.00 -7.98 -9.70
C ASN A 175 -17.64 -6.73 -9.06
N LYS A 176 -18.89 -6.42 -9.43
CA LYS A 176 -19.59 -5.20 -8.98
C LYS A 176 -19.74 -5.11 -7.45
N GLU A 177 -20.04 -6.22 -6.78
CA GLU A 177 -20.27 -6.24 -5.32
C GLU A 177 -18.96 -6.09 -4.54
N GLU A 178 -17.92 -6.80 -4.98
CA GLU A 178 -16.56 -6.70 -4.44
C GLU A 178 -16.02 -5.27 -4.62
N SER A 179 -16.14 -4.74 -5.83
CA SER A 179 -15.69 -3.38 -6.16
C SER A 179 -16.39 -2.32 -5.32
N ARG A 180 -17.70 -2.47 -5.07
CA ARG A 180 -18.45 -1.54 -4.20
C ARG A 180 -17.89 -1.51 -2.78
N THR A 181 -17.50 -2.66 -2.25
CA THR A 181 -16.90 -2.80 -0.91
C THR A 181 -15.49 -2.20 -0.87
N ILE A 182 -14.68 -2.45 -1.91
CA ILE A 182 -13.33 -1.87 -2.02
C ILE A 182 -13.41 -0.35 -2.07
N VAL A 183 -14.27 0.19 -2.93
CA VAL A 183 -14.49 1.63 -3.10
C VAL A 183 -14.92 2.28 -1.79
N GLU A 184 -15.87 1.69 -1.06
CA GLU A 184 -16.30 2.21 0.23
C GLU A 184 -15.14 2.35 1.21
N ASN A 185 -14.32 1.30 1.37
CA ASN A 185 -13.20 1.34 2.30
C ASN A 185 -12.10 2.31 1.85
N LEU A 186 -11.77 2.33 0.55
CA LEU A 186 -10.80 3.28 0.00
C LEU A 186 -11.28 4.72 0.14
N ASN A 187 -12.58 4.97 0.02
CA ASN A 187 -13.18 6.29 0.19
C ASN A 187 -13.05 6.77 1.65
N ILE A 188 -13.35 5.92 2.63
CA ILE A 188 -13.17 6.26 4.05
C ILE A 188 -11.70 6.62 4.33
N ILE A 189 -10.75 5.82 3.83
CA ILE A 189 -9.32 6.08 3.97
C ILE A 189 -8.93 7.40 3.27
N MET A 190 -9.46 7.66 2.07
CA MET A 190 -9.20 8.89 1.30
C MET A 190 -9.67 10.13 2.05
N LEU A 191 -10.80 10.07 2.74
CA LEU A 191 -11.38 11.22 3.44
C LEU A 191 -10.73 11.48 4.80
N THR A 192 -10.33 10.43 5.51
CA THR A 192 -9.93 10.53 6.94
C THR A 192 -8.43 10.49 7.17
N SER A 193 -7.64 9.84 6.31
CA SER A 193 -6.19 9.71 6.50
C SER A 193 -5.44 11.01 6.22
N LYS A 194 -4.36 11.25 6.97
CA LYS A 194 -3.43 12.37 6.70
C LYS A 194 -2.50 12.07 5.52
N GLU A 195 -2.18 10.79 5.28
CA GLU A 195 -1.31 10.33 4.20
C GLU A 195 -1.94 10.59 2.83
N THR A 196 -3.27 10.60 2.74
CA THR A 196 -4.03 10.92 1.52
C THR A 196 -4.31 12.42 1.32
N ARG A 197 -3.77 13.30 2.18
CA ARG A 197 -3.99 14.76 2.09
C ARG A 197 -3.50 15.34 0.78
N GLY A 198 -2.38 14.85 0.24
CA GLY A 198 -1.85 15.29 -1.06
C GLY A 198 -2.86 15.08 -2.19
N LEU A 199 -3.52 13.92 -2.23
CA LEU A 199 -4.59 13.63 -3.19
C LEU A 199 -5.79 14.56 -3.01
N ARG A 200 -6.24 14.81 -1.77
CA ARG A 200 -7.36 15.72 -1.51
C ARG A 200 -7.05 17.12 -2.01
N ASN A 201 -5.90 17.68 -1.64
CA ASN A 201 -5.49 19.01 -2.07
C ASN A 201 -5.37 19.10 -3.61
N PHE A 202 -4.82 18.07 -4.24
CA PHE A 202 -4.75 17.99 -5.71
C PHE A 202 -6.14 18.00 -6.35
N LEU A 203 -7.09 17.25 -5.80
CA LEU A 203 -8.47 17.22 -6.29
C LEU A 203 -9.22 18.54 -6.03
N ILE A 204 -8.84 19.32 -5.03
CA ILE A 204 -9.46 20.62 -4.74
C ILE A 204 -8.87 21.71 -5.66
N HIS A 205 -7.54 21.89 -5.66
CA HIS A 205 -6.90 23.12 -6.15
C HIS A 205 -6.21 23.03 -7.52
N GLU A 206 -5.87 21.83 -8.02
CA GLU A 206 -5.03 21.71 -9.22
C GLU A 206 -5.78 22.06 -10.53
N GLU A 207 -5.06 22.54 -11.55
CA GLU A 207 -5.60 22.93 -12.86
C GLU A 207 -6.29 21.78 -13.64
N ASP A 208 -7.28 22.18 -14.45
CA ASP A 208 -8.34 21.31 -14.96
C ASP A 208 -7.88 20.05 -15.71
N LYS A 209 -6.89 20.09 -16.60
CA LYS A 209 -6.64 18.91 -17.48
C LYS A 209 -6.11 17.69 -16.74
N LYS A 210 -5.14 17.87 -15.84
CA LYS A 210 -4.56 16.76 -15.07
C LYS A 210 -5.51 16.32 -13.97
N LYS A 211 -6.07 17.30 -13.24
CA LYS A 211 -7.12 17.07 -12.23
C LYS A 211 -8.29 16.29 -12.82
N TYR A 212 -8.82 16.71 -13.96
CA TYR A 212 -9.95 16.06 -14.62
C TYR A 212 -9.63 14.61 -15.00
N ASN A 213 -8.43 14.31 -15.52
CA ASN A 213 -8.08 12.93 -15.89
C ASN A 213 -8.03 11.99 -14.66
N VAL A 214 -7.42 12.45 -13.57
CA VAL A 214 -7.36 11.70 -12.30
C VAL A 214 -8.76 11.58 -11.71
N PHE A 215 -9.48 12.69 -11.56
CA PHE A 215 -10.84 12.75 -11.05
C PHE A 215 -11.75 11.80 -11.83
N LYS A 216 -11.76 11.88 -13.16
CA LYS A 216 -12.59 11.03 -14.03
C LYS A 216 -12.31 9.55 -13.82
N THR A 217 -11.03 9.17 -13.72
CA THR A 217 -10.63 7.77 -13.51
C THR A 217 -11.09 7.25 -12.15
N ILE A 218 -10.89 8.04 -11.09
CA ILE A 218 -11.33 7.68 -9.73
C ILE A 218 -12.86 7.67 -9.68
N PHE A 219 -13.52 8.67 -10.25
CA PHE A 219 -14.96 8.84 -10.26
C PHE A 219 -15.69 7.69 -10.96
N TYR A 220 -15.18 7.15 -12.07
CA TYR A 220 -15.78 5.95 -12.68
C TYR A 220 -15.76 4.73 -11.76
N CYS A 221 -14.67 4.55 -11.01
CA CYS A 221 -14.60 3.48 -10.02
C CYS A 221 -15.50 3.80 -8.81
N TRP A 222 -15.49 5.05 -8.35
CA TRP A 222 -16.27 5.50 -7.20
C TRP A 222 -17.78 5.46 -7.47
N GLY A 223 -18.20 5.59 -8.74
CA GLY A 223 -19.57 5.43 -9.21
C GLY A 223 -20.21 4.07 -8.90
N LEU A 224 -19.41 3.05 -8.57
CA LEU A 224 -19.92 1.75 -8.10
C LEU A 224 -20.56 1.84 -6.70
N ASN A 225 -20.24 2.90 -5.94
CA ASN A 225 -20.86 3.24 -4.68
C ASN A 225 -21.39 4.69 -4.73
N PRO A 226 -22.72 4.91 -4.63
CA PRO A 226 -23.31 6.24 -4.79
C PRO A 226 -22.77 7.26 -3.78
N VAL A 227 -22.61 6.88 -2.51
CA VAL A 227 -22.12 7.78 -1.45
C VAL A 227 -20.66 8.17 -1.70
N SER A 228 -19.86 7.24 -2.19
CA SER A 228 -18.45 7.50 -2.53
C SER A 228 -18.34 8.44 -3.73
N ALA A 229 -19.16 8.25 -4.77
CA ALA A 229 -19.22 9.17 -5.91
C ALA A 229 -19.64 10.58 -5.48
N LEU A 230 -20.63 10.69 -4.60
CA LEU A 230 -21.05 11.97 -4.03
C LEU A 230 -19.91 12.62 -3.24
N SER A 231 -19.25 11.89 -2.33
CA SER A 231 -18.17 12.46 -1.53
C SER A 231 -17.00 12.94 -2.38
N LEU A 232 -16.65 12.21 -3.45
CA LEU A 232 -15.57 12.61 -4.36
C LEU A 232 -15.93 13.85 -5.19
N SER A 233 -17.15 13.94 -5.70
CA SER A 233 -17.62 15.11 -6.46
C SER A 233 -17.68 16.36 -5.60
N LEU A 234 -18.18 16.25 -4.36
CA LEU A 234 -18.17 17.33 -3.37
C LEU A 234 -16.75 17.77 -3.01
N LEU A 235 -15.86 16.80 -2.75
CA LEU A 235 -14.46 17.07 -2.44
C LEU A 235 -13.75 17.83 -3.58
N SER A 236 -14.05 17.49 -4.83
CA SER A 236 -13.34 18.04 -5.99
C SER A 236 -13.93 19.37 -6.50
N GLY A 237 -15.00 19.86 -5.87
CA GLY A 237 -15.69 21.11 -6.23
C GLY A 237 -16.67 21.00 -7.42
N TYR A 238 -17.02 19.79 -7.87
CA TYR A 238 -17.96 19.58 -8.97
C TYR A 238 -19.41 19.56 -8.47
N TYR A 239 -19.89 20.68 -7.91
CA TYR A 239 -21.20 20.76 -7.25
C TYR A 239 -22.39 20.50 -8.17
N GLU A 240 -22.30 20.83 -9.46
CA GLU A 240 -23.34 20.52 -10.44
C GLU A 240 -23.51 18.99 -10.58
N LEU A 241 -22.40 18.27 -10.71
CA LEU A 241 -22.38 16.81 -10.74
C LEU A 241 -22.88 16.21 -9.42
N SER A 242 -22.49 16.79 -8.28
CA SER A 242 -23.00 16.36 -6.97
C SER A 242 -24.52 16.53 -6.87
N SER A 243 -25.07 17.64 -7.36
CA SER A 243 -26.51 17.87 -7.39
C SER A 243 -27.24 16.87 -8.28
N GLU A 244 -26.70 16.56 -9.46
CA GLU A 244 -27.25 15.55 -10.35
C GLU A 244 -27.26 14.15 -9.70
N LEU A 245 -26.16 13.77 -9.03
CA LEU A 245 -26.09 12.51 -8.29
C LEU A 245 -27.14 12.42 -7.19
N VAL A 246 -27.31 13.48 -6.40
CA VAL A 246 -28.35 13.53 -5.34
C VAL A 246 -29.74 13.34 -5.94
N ASN A 247 -30.03 13.98 -7.08
CA ASN A 247 -31.31 13.78 -7.76
C ASN A 247 -31.50 12.34 -8.23
N GLN A 248 -30.45 11.65 -8.67
CA GLN A 248 -30.52 10.25 -9.05
C GLN A 248 -30.74 9.30 -7.86
N PHE A 249 -30.37 9.71 -6.63
CA PHE A 249 -30.53 8.88 -5.44
C PHE A 249 -31.99 8.64 -5.07
N GLN A 250 -32.93 9.47 -5.53
CA GLN A 250 -34.36 9.23 -5.32
C GLN A 250 -34.84 7.89 -5.93
N HIS A 251 -34.10 7.35 -6.90
CA HIS A 251 -34.41 6.09 -7.57
C HIS A 251 -33.67 4.88 -6.96
N LEU A 252 -32.79 5.11 -5.97
CA LEU A 252 -32.04 4.05 -5.30
C LEU A 252 -32.79 3.60 -4.05
N GLU A 253 -33.02 2.30 -3.91
CA GLU A 253 -33.52 1.75 -2.65
C GLU A 253 -32.47 1.94 -1.55
N PRO A 254 -32.81 2.62 -0.43
CA PRO A 254 -31.85 2.86 0.64
C PRO A 254 -31.56 1.56 1.39
N SER A 255 -30.28 1.19 1.46
CA SER A 255 -29.81 0.12 2.34
C SER A 255 -29.27 0.69 3.65
N ILE A 256 -29.30 -0.09 4.74
CA ILE A 256 -28.72 0.32 6.04
C ILE A 256 -27.26 0.76 5.87
N GLN A 257 -26.49 0.03 5.07
CA GLN A 257 -25.10 0.36 4.77
C GLN A 257 -24.96 1.71 4.05
N SER A 258 -25.83 2.02 3.09
CA SER A 258 -25.84 3.33 2.45
C SER A 258 -26.20 4.46 3.43
N LEU A 259 -27.15 4.24 4.34
CA LEU A 259 -27.54 5.23 5.35
C LEU A 259 -26.40 5.52 6.34
N MET A 260 -25.68 4.48 6.79
CA MET A 260 -24.50 4.67 7.64
C MET A 260 -23.38 5.45 6.92
N GLN A 261 -23.16 5.18 5.63
CA GLN A 261 -22.19 5.94 4.84
C GLN A 261 -22.59 7.41 4.67
N PHE A 262 -23.88 7.69 4.45
CA PHE A 262 -24.39 9.06 4.40
C PHE A 262 -24.23 9.78 5.73
N ASP A 263 -24.59 9.15 6.85
CA ASP A 263 -24.39 9.71 8.18
C ASP A 263 -22.91 10.05 8.42
N HIS A 264 -22.01 9.12 8.08
CA HIS A 264 -20.57 9.37 8.18
C HIS A 264 -20.11 10.55 7.29
N LEU A 265 -20.59 10.63 6.06
CA LEU A 265 -20.27 11.74 5.15
C LEU A 265 -20.77 13.08 5.70
N ILE A 266 -21.99 13.12 6.24
CA ILE A 266 -22.57 14.33 6.84
C ILE A 266 -21.74 14.77 8.06
N GLN A 267 -21.42 13.83 8.96
CA GLN A 267 -20.56 14.12 10.11
C GLN A 267 -19.18 14.65 9.69
N LEU A 268 -18.60 14.13 8.60
CA LEU A 268 -17.36 14.66 8.05
C LEU A 268 -17.54 16.08 7.50
N LEU A 269 -18.61 16.37 6.77
CA LEU A 269 -18.88 17.71 6.22
C LEU A 269 -19.13 18.76 7.31
N GLU A 270 -19.76 18.36 8.42
CA GLU A 270 -19.98 19.19 9.60
C GLU A 270 -18.71 19.36 10.45
N SER A 271 -17.71 18.48 10.27
CA SER A 271 -16.46 18.55 11.02
C SER A 271 -15.60 19.72 10.54
N PRO A 272 -15.11 20.58 11.47
CA PRO A 272 -14.29 21.74 11.12
C PRO A 272 -12.98 21.37 10.40
N THR A 273 -12.47 20.16 10.63
CA THR A 273 -11.28 19.65 9.92
C THR A 273 -11.52 19.44 8.42
N PHE A 274 -12.74 19.11 8.01
CA PHE A 274 -13.09 18.92 6.61
C PHE A 274 -13.45 20.25 5.96
N THR A 275 -14.22 21.09 6.65
CA THR A 275 -14.57 22.45 6.21
C THR A 275 -13.32 23.31 6.00
N CYS A 276 -12.34 23.26 6.91
CA CYS A 276 -11.09 24.01 6.73
C CYS A 276 -10.26 23.52 5.54
N ASN A 277 -10.17 22.21 5.27
CA ASN A 277 -9.42 21.70 4.12
C ASN A 277 -10.14 21.90 2.78
N LEU A 278 -11.47 22.09 2.76
CA LEU A 278 -12.24 22.42 1.56
C LEU A 278 -12.19 23.91 1.21
N ILE A 279 -11.99 24.78 2.21
CA ILE A 279 -12.11 26.24 2.07
C ILE A 279 -10.74 26.96 2.09
N SER A 280 -9.67 26.31 2.59
CA SER A 280 -8.30 26.84 2.54
C SER A 280 -7.60 26.50 1.23
#